data_AF-A0A349SFT3-F1
#
_entry.id   AF-A0A349SFT3-F1
#
_cell.length_a   1.000
_cell.length_b   1.000
_cell.length_c   1.000
_cell.angle_alpha   90.00
_cell.angle_beta   90.00
_cell.angle_gamma   90.00
#
_symmetry.space_group_name_H-M   'P 1'
#
loop_
_entity.id
_entity.type
_entity.pdbx_description
1 polymer ?
#
loop_
_entity_poly.entity_id
_entity_poly.type
_entity_poly.pdbx_seq_one_letter_code
_entity_poly.pdbx_strand_id
1 'polypeptide(L)'
;MRWQDPWGRGVVPNVLRGRQMAVVRNVSVLLLGVFLMPVTTIAAAGKKVVAMECSAAGEKYAYECVVELRDPGTGGAIVGAQFMVGAQMPSMAGAHRVEPVVVQEHGQGWYGFRMALKKYGEWAITMDFSKPERDRVVKTMMFGEVQVSPLGGHVQGHKHKKHSMGVMVHDAYVRATPPGQPNAAAYLVLRNNAKRDIRLVSVKSDVAEVAEPHSHAMDAGMMKMRRVEHIDVPAGGETVLQPGGLHIMLMGLVKQLKPGEYVSLEFHFDNGQKQSMRVPVKMIAGMSMTSGHDKKKHKQD
;
A
#
# COMPACT_ATOMS: atom_id res chain seq x y z
N MET A 1 -63.48 7.96 93.86
CA MET A 1 -63.02 8.53 95.15
C MET A 1 -61.90 9.52 94.87
N ARG A 2 -62.03 10.75 95.40
CA ARG A 2 -61.11 11.92 95.45
C ARG A 2 -60.48 12.37 94.12
N TRP A 3 -60.84 13.48 93.43
CA TRP A 3 -61.12 14.89 93.77
C TRP A 3 -59.95 15.71 94.35
N GLN A 4 -59.83 16.92 93.77
CA GLN A 4 -59.08 18.14 94.13
C GLN A 4 -57.65 18.29 93.56
N ASP A 5 -57.23 19.43 92.99
CA ASP A 5 -57.91 20.72 92.81
C ASP A 5 -57.23 21.64 91.74
N PRO A 6 -57.91 22.73 91.31
CA PRO A 6 -57.58 23.61 90.19
C PRO A 6 -56.96 24.97 90.63
N TRP A 7 -56.98 25.99 89.74
CA TRP A 7 -56.47 27.39 89.86
C TRP A 7 -54.95 27.53 89.57
N GLY A 8 -54.43 28.40 88.70
CA GLY A 8 -54.96 29.58 88.02
C GLY A 8 -54.00 30.77 88.24
N ARG A 9 -53.60 31.43 87.13
CA ARG A 9 -52.83 32.71 87.01
C ARG A 9 -51.29 32.53 86.94
N GLY A 10 -50.54 33.05 85.98
CA GLY A 10 -50.80 34.03 84.92
C GLY A 10 -49.72 35.11 84.97
N VAL A 11 -48.99 35.37 83.88
CA VAL A 11 -48.24 36.63 83.58
C VAL A 11 -47.89 36.63 82.08
N VAL A 12 -48.22 37.71 81.38
CA VAL A 12 -47.68 38.13 80.07
C VAL A 12 -46.46 39.03 80.32
N PRO A 13 -45.40 39.05 79.47
CA PRO A 13 -45.45 40.00 78.36
C PRO A 13 -44.69 39.62 77.06
N ASN A 14 -45.06 40.41 76.06
CA ASN A 14 -44.67 40.52 74.66
C ASN A 14 -43.16 40.66 74.39
N VAL A 15 -42.59 39.86 73.46
CA VAL A 15 -41.40 40.23 72.66
C VAL A 15 -41.55 39.70 71.22
N LEU A 16 -41.17 40.58 70.30
CA LEU A 16 -41.33 40.54 68.85
C LEU A 16 -40.44 39.52 68.10
N ARG A 17 -40.88 39.27 66.85
CA ARG A 17 -40.15 38.82 65.65
C ARG A 17 -39.86 37.33 65.48
N GLY A 18 -40.30 36.82 64.33
CA GLY A 18 -39.65 35.71 63.65
C GLY A 18 -40.57 34.92 62.75
N ARG A 19 -40.87 35.45 61.56
CA ARG A 19 -41.50 34.69 60.46
C ARG A 19 -40.75 33.37 60.28
N GLN A 20 -41.46 32.26 60.13
CA GLN A 20 -41.41 31.47 58.89
C GLN A 20 -42.54 30.44 58.79
N MET A 21 -43.09 30.38 57.59
CA MET A 21 -44.23 29.57 57.18
C MET A 21 -43.83 28.09 57.06
N ALA A 22 -44.58 27.20 57.69
CA ALA A 22 -44.56 25.78 57.38
C ALA A 22 -45.68 25.49 56.37
N VAL A 23 -45.34 25.41 55.09
CA VAL A 23 -46.19 24.82 54.04
C VAL A 23 -45.56 23.50 53.64
N VAL A 24 -46.23 22.41 54.00
CA VAL A 24 -45.88 21.05 53.62
C VAL A 24 -46.07 20.93 52.11
N ARG A 25 -44.98 20.72 51.35
CA ARG A 25 -45.02 20.42 49.91
C ARG A 25 -44.59 18.98 49.70
N ASN A 26 -45.51 18.16 49.19
CA ASN A 26 -45.25 16.83 48.65
C ASN A 26 -44.12 16.90 47.62
N VAL A 27 -43.02 16.20 47.90
CA VAL A 27 -41.92 16.00 46.96
C VAL A 27 -42.14 14.66 46.25
N SER A 28 -42.76 14.71 45.07
CA SER A 28 -42.65 13.61 44.09
C SER A 28 -41.24 13.60 43.54
N VAL A 29 -40.45 12.60 43.93
CA VAL A 29 -39.12 12.33 43.37
C VAL A 29 -39.30 11.71 41.99
N LEU A 30 -39.31 12.54 40.95
CA LEU A 30 -39.13 12.10 39.56
C LEU A 30 -37.64 11.81 39.35
N LEU A 31 -37.27 10.53 39.43
CA LEU A 31 -35.97 10.03 38.95
C LEU A 31 -35.93 10.15 37.43
N LEU A 32 -35.42 11.28 36.91
CA LEU A 32 -34.96 11.35 35.52
C LEU A 32 -33.71 10.47 35.41
N GLY A 33 -33.90 9.23 34.94
CA GLY A 33 -32.80 8.42 34.43
C GLY A 33 -32.21 9.10 33.20
N VAL A 34 -31.10 9.81 33.36
CA VAL A 34 -30.29 10.28 32.23
C VAL A 34 -29.63 9.05 31.62
N PHE A 35 -30.30 8.47 30.63
CA PHE A 35 -29.77 7.39 29.81
C PHE A 35 -28.66 7.99 28.92
N LEU A 36 -27.42 7.97 29.43
CA LEU A 36 -26.22 8.23 28.65
C LEU A 36 -26.10 7.12 27.59
N MET A 37 -26.77 7.31 26.46
CA MET A 37 -26.47 6.51 25.28
C MET A 37 -25.05 6.85 24.84
N PRO A 38 -24.14 5.86 24.75
CA PRO A 38 -22.86 6.09 24.12
C PRO A 38 -23.13 6.46 22.67
N VAL A 39 -22.81 7.70 22.30
CA VAL A 39 -22.76 8.12 20.91
C VAL A 39 -21.59 7.36 20.29
N THR A 40 -21.84 6.15 19.82
CA THR A 40 -20.91 5.47 18.92
C THR A 40 -20.90 6.29 17.65
N THR A 41 -19.85 7.08 17.46
CA THR A 41 -19.57 7.71 16.17
C THR A 41 -19.42 6.58 15.16
N ILE A 42 -20.45 6.36 14.35
CA ILE A 42 -20.32 5.55 13.14
C ILE A 42 -19.38 6.35 12.25
N ALA A 43 -18.11 5.94 12.20
CA ALA A 43 -17.19 6.46 11.20
C ALA A 43 -17.79 6.07 9.85
N ALA A 44 -18.34 7.04 9.12
CA ALA A 44 -18.76 6.81 7.75
C ALA A 44 -17.52 6.37 6.96
N ALA A 45 -17.55 5.14 6.43
CA ALA A 45 -16.50 4.65 5.55
C ALA A 45 -16.41 5.61 4.35
N GLY A 46 -15.39 6.47 4.33
CA GLY A 46 -15.15 7.38 3.22
C GLY A 46 -14.82 6.60 1.95
N LYS A 47 -15.03 7.20 0.77
CA LYS A 47 -14.57 6.62 -0.49
C LYS A 47 -13.05 6.50 -0.49
N LYS A 48 -12.51 5.39 -0.99
CA LYS A 48 -11.04 5.16 -1.07
C LYS A 48 -10.39 6.31 -1.84
N VAL A 49 -9.28 6.83 -1.32
CA VAL A 49 -8.48 7.82 -2.04
C VAL A 49 -7.64 7.06 -3.05
N VAL A 50 -7.96 7.27 -4.33
CA VAL A 50 -7.29 6.63 -5.45
C VAL A 50 -6.54 7.70 -6.24
N ALA A 51 -5.22 7.69 -6.11
CA ALA A 51 -4.33 8.41 -7.02
C ALA A 51 -3.89 7.44 -8.11
N MET A 52 -4.13 7.79 -9.37
CA MET A 52 -3.84 6.93 -10.52
C MET A 52 -2.96 7.69 -11.52
N GLU A 53 -1.88 7.05 -11.93
CA GLU A 53 -0.93 7.56 -12.91
C GLU A 53 -0.72 6.48 -13.98
N CYS A 54 -0.63 6.89 -15.25
CA CYS A 54 -0.41 5.97 -16.35
C CYS A 54 0.64 6.54 -17.30
N SER A 55 1.42 5.66 -17.93
CA SER A 55 2.40 6.02 -18.96
C SER A 55 2.30 5.08 -20.16
N ALA A 56 2.67 5.59 -21.33
CA ALA A 56 2.75 4.78 -22.55
C ALA A 56 3.76 3.64 -22.39
N ALA A 57 3.40 2.45 -22.85
CA ALA A 57 4.13 1.22 -22.58
C ALA A 57 4.93 0.70 -23.78
N GLY A 58 5.36 1.61 -24.67
CA GLY A 58 6.15 1.33 -25.88
C GLY A 58 5.36 0.74 -27.05
N GLU A 59 4.21 0.10 -26.81
CA GLU A 59 3.31 -0.41 -27.84
C GLU A 59 2.13 0.56 -28.07
N LYS A 60 1.60 0.56 -29.31
CA LYS A 60 0.49 1.43 -29.68
C LYS A 60 -0.74 1.13 -28.81
N TYR A 61 -1.23 2.16 -28.13
CA TYR A 61 -2.37 2.09 -27.21
C TYR A 61 -2.17 1.23 -25.95
N ALA A 62 -0.96 0.75 -25.68
CA ALA A 62 -0.64 0.05 -24.44
C ALA A 62 -0.15 1.04 -23.39
N TYR A 63 -0.66 0.88 -22.16
CA TYR A 63 -0.31 1.72 -21.03
C TYR A 63 0.00 0.86 -19.81
N GLU A 64 1.04 1.26 -19.10
CA GLU A 64 1.33 0.81 -17.75
C GLU A 64 0.71 1.82 -16.79
N CYS A 65 -0.16 1.36 -15.91
CA CYS A 65 -0.86 2.20 -14.96
C CYS A 65 -0.56 1.74 -13.54
N VAL A 66 -0.50 2.73 -12.66
CA VAL A 66 -0.19 2.58 -11.26
C VAL A 66 -1.25 3.29 -10.45
N VAL A 67 -1.72 2.63 -9.42
CA VAL A 67 -2.72 3.12 -8.49
C VAL A 67 -2.13 3.08 -7.09
N GLU A 68 -2.10 4.23 -6.44
CA GLU A 68 -1.86 4.34 -5.01
C GLU A 68 -3.21 4.41 -4.29
N LEU A 69 -3.46 3.42 -3.42
CA LEU A 69 -4.66 3.36 -2.59
C LEU A 69 -4.35 3.83 -1.18
N ARG A 70 -5.11 4.82 -0.71
CA ARG A 70 -5.03 5.33 0.65
C ARG A 70 -6.38 5.32 1.33
N ASP A 71 -6.35 5.00 2.62
CA ASP A 71 -7.49 5.04 3.50
C ASP A 71 -7.88 6.52 3.73
N PRO A 72 -9.15 6.90 3.52
CA PRO A 72 -9.57 8.29 3.58
C PRO A 72 -9.57 8.88 4.99
N GLY A 73 -9.69 8.04 6.03
CA GLY A 73 -9.71 8.50 7.42
C GLY A 73 -8.31 8.67 7.99
N THR A 74 -7.43 7.70 7.74
CA THR A 74 -6.09 7.63 8.33
C THR A 74 -4.99 8.15 7.41
N GLY A 75 -5.24 8.21 6.09
CA GLY A 75 -4.23 8.51 5.06
C GLY A 75 -3.20 7.38 4.85
N GLY A 76 -3.34 6.26 5.57
CA GLY A 76 -2.48 5.08 5.47
C GLY A 76 -2.67 4.34 4.15
N ALA A 77 -1.63 3.62 3.71
CA ALA A 77 -1.70 2.79 2.51
C ALA A 77 -2.65 1.60 2.71
N ILE A 78 -3.52 1.34 1.72
CA ILE A 78 -4.40 0.17 1.73
C ILE A 78 -3.66 -0.98 1.05
N VAL A 79 -3.23 -1.98 1.83
CA VAL A 79 -2.50 -3.17 1.38
C VAL A 79 -3.47 -4.36 1.22
N GLY A 80 -3.22 -5.26 0.26
CA GLY A 80 -4.03 -6.45 0.02
C GLY A 80 -5.41 -6.21 -0.61
N ALA A 81 -5.63 -5.06 -1.24
CA ALA A 81 -6.87 -4.77 -1.95
C ALA A 81 -7.01 -5.67 -3.19
N GLN A 82 -8.23 -6.10 -3.46
CA GLN A 82 -8.57 -6.86 -4.66
C GLN A 82 -9.56 -6.05 -5.48
N PHE A 83 -9.22 -5.79 -6.74
CA PHE A 83 -10.08 -5.03 -7.64
C PHE A 83 -9.78 -5.35 -9.10
N MET A 84 -10.77 -5.09 -9.94
CA MET A 84 -10.69 -5.23 -11.39
C MET A 84 -10.70 -3.84 -12.02
N VAL A 85 -9.93 -3.65 -13.10
CA VAL A 85 -9.88 -2.36 -13.81
C VAL A 85 -10.45 -2.51 -15.20
N GLY A 86 -11.59 -1.87 -15.45
CA GLY A 86 -12.18 -1.72 -16.78
C GLY A 86 -11.93 -0.33 -17.36
N ALA A 87 -11.97 -0.21 -18.69
CA ALA A 87 -11.94 1.07 -19.38
C ALA A 87 -13.09 1.17 -20.39
N GLN A 88 -13.71 2.35 -20.46
CA GLN A 88 -14.78 2.66 -21.40
C GLN A 88 -14.62 4.07 -21.96
N MET A 89 -14.89 4.24 -23.24
CA MET A 89 -15.02 5.58 -23.83
C MET A 89 -16.37 6.20 -23.46
N PRO A 90 -16.40 7.39 -22.83
CA PRO A 90 -17.67 8.03 -22.44
C PRO A 90 -18.59 8.34 -23.62
N SER A 91 -18.03 8.70 -24.77
CA SER A 91 -18.78 9.06 -25.98
C SER A 91 -19.48 7.88 -26.67
N MET A 92 -19.08 6.64 -26.40
CA MET A 92 -19.66 5.43 -26.99
C MET A 92 -19.74 4.31 -25.96
N ALA A 93 -20.68 4.44 -25.03
CA ALA A 93 -20.91 3.46 -23.97
C ALA A 93 -21.20 2.06 -24.54
N GLY A 94 -20.51 1.04 -24.02
CA GLY A 94 -20.71 -0.37 -24.40
C GLY A 94 -19.94 -0.86 -25.63
N ALA A 95 -19.78 -0.05 -26.68
CA ALA A 95 -19.09 -0.48 -27.92
C ALA A 95 -17.56 -0.58 -27.79
N HIS A 96 -16.97 0.22 -26.90
CA HIS A 96 -15.53 0.27 -26.66
C HIS A 96 -15.21 0.04 -25.19
N ARG A 97 -15.62 -1.14 -24.67
CA ARG A 97 -15.19 -1.66 -23.37
C ARG A 97 -13.89 -2.47 -23.54
N VAL A 98 -12.94 -2.23 -22.65
CA VAL A 98 -11.75 -3.09 -22.47
C VAL A 98 -12.07 -4.13 -21.40
N GLU A 99 -11.66 -5.37 -21.61
CA GLU A 99 -11.83 -6.44 -20.64
C GLU A 99 -11.13 -6.07 -19.32
N PRO A 100 -11.75 -6.36 -18.16
CA PRO A 100 -11.14 -5.93 -16.92
C PRO A 100 -9.83 -6.65 -16.65
N VAL A 101 -8.80 -5.88 -16.29
CA VAL A 101 -7.47 -6.41 -15.98
C VAL A 101 -7.38 -6.71 -14.48
N VAL A 102 -6.76 -7.85 -14.15
CA VAL A 102 -6.42 -8.21 -12.76
C VAL A 102 -5.23 -7.38 -12.32
N VAL A 103 -5.37 -6.71 -11.18
CA VAL A 103 -4.35 -5.80 -10.68
C VAL A 103 -3.32 -6.54 -9.82
N GLN A 104 -2.05 -6.20 -10.02
CA GLN A 104 -0.94 -6.75 -9.26
C GLN A 104 -0.56 -5.81 -8.11
N GLU A 105 -0.40 -6.36 -6.91
CA GLU A 105 0.05 -5.60 -5.74
C GLU A 105 1.58 -5.51 -5.71
N HIS A 106 2.12 -4.29 -5.69
CA HIS A 106 3.57 -4.02 -5.60
C HIS A 106 4.03 -3.63 -4.18
N GLY A 107 3.11 -3.73 -3.21
CA GLY A 107 3.34 -3.43 -1.81
C GLY A 107 3.09 -1.97 -1.43
N GLN A 108 2.89 -1.72 -0.13
CA GLN A 108 2.61 -0.39 0.44
C GLN A 108 1.47 0.38 -0.25
N GLY A 109 0.42 -0.34 -0.66
CA GLY A 109 -0.76 0.26 -1.29
C GLY A 109 -0.54 0.73 -2.73
N TRP A 110 0.56 0.32 -3.36
CA TRP A 110 0.80 0.49 -4.78
C TRP A 110 0.33 -0.74 -5.56
N TYR A 111 -0.39 -0.47 -6.63
CA TYR A 111 -1.04 -1.47 -7.46
C TYR A 111 -0.79 -1.16 -8.92
N GLY A 112 -0.32 -2.13 -9.68
CA GLY A 112 0.06 -1.97 -11.08
C GLY A 112 -0.80 -2.83 -11.98
N PHE A 113 -1.12 -2.30 -13.15
CA PHE A 113 -1.76 -3.07 -14.22
C PHE A 113 -1.38 -2.49 -15.58
N ARG A 114 -1.22 -3.39 -16.55
CA ARG A 114 -1.08 -3.04 -17.96
C ARG A 114 -2.44 -3.12 -18.64
N MET A 115 -2.79 -2.12 -19.43
CA MET A 115 -4.02 -2.14 -20.23
C MET A 115 -3.75 -1.73 -21.68
N ALA A 116 -4.48 -2.35 -22.61
CA ALA A 116 -4.49 -1.99 -24.01
C ALA A 116 -5.82 -1.32 -24.36
N LEU A 117 -5.75 -0.08 -24.82
CA LEU A 117 -6.91 0.68 -25.30
C LEU A 117 -7.11 0.45 -26.81
N LYS A 118 -8.29 0.81 -27.32
CA LYS A 118 -8.60 0.68 -28.76
C LYS A 118 -8.19 1.91 -29.57
N LYS A 119 -8.05 3.06 -28.92
CA LYS A 119 -7.63 4.34 -29.53
C LYS A 119 -7.24 5.36 -28.45
N TYR A 120 -6.54 6.42 -28.88
CA TYR A 120 -6.29 7.61 -28.07
C TYR A 120 -7.58 8.40 -27.78
N GLY A 121 -7.56 9.18 -26.71
CA GLY A 121 -8.65 10.09 -26.33
C GLY A 121 -9.08 9.95 -24.88
N GLU A 122 -10.31 10.39 -24.61
CA GLU A 122 -10.91 10.34 -23.28
C GLU A 122 -11.42 8.93 -22.95
N TRP A 123 -11.02 8.44 -21.78
CA TRP A 123 -11.46 7.17 -21.24
C TRP A 123 -11.86 7.30 -19.76
N ALA A 124 -12.98 6.69 -19.40
CA ALA A 124 -13.36 6.45 -18.03
C ALA A 124 -12.79 5.11 -17.57
N ILE A 125 -11.86 5.17 -16.63
CA ILE A 125 -11.25 4.02 -15.97
C ILE A 125 -12.05 3.69 -14.73
N THR A 126 -12.63 2.49 -14.69
CA THR A 126 -13.46 1.98 -13.60
C THR A 126 -12.66 0.97 -12.80
N MET A 127 -12.49 1.23 -11.50
CA MET A 127 -11.89 0.31 -10.53
C MET A 127 -13.00 -0.26 -9.67
N ASP A 128 -13.21 -1.57 -9.79
CA ASP A 128 -14.24 -2.34 -9.07
C ASP A 128 -13.60 -3.13 -7.92
N PHE A 129 -13.67 -2.59 -6.70
CA PHE A 129 -13.08 -3.18 -5.51
C PHE A 129 -13.98 -4.27 -4.92
N SER A 130 -13.38 -5.41 -4.61
CA SER A 130 -14.00 -6.52 -3.89
C SER A 130 -13.46 -6.70 -2.47
N LYS A 131 -12.22 -6.28 -2.20
CA LYS A 131 -11.59 -6.26 -0.87
C LYS A 131 -10.78 -4.97 -0.64
N PRO A 132 -10.57 -4.53 0.62
CA PRO A 132 -11.18 -5.07 1.85
C PRO A 132 -12.69 -4.80 1.94
N GLU A 133 -13.15 -3.75 1.28
CA GLU A 133 -14.56 -3.36 1.20
C GLU A 133 -14.95 -3.11 -0.25
N ARG A 134 -16.20 -3.47 -0.60
CA ARG A 134 -16.74 -3.20 -1.94
C ARG A 134 -16.84 -1.70 -2.19
N ASP A 135 -16.29 -1.27 -3.30
CA ASP A 135 -16.30 0.13 -3.72
C ASP A 135 -16.13 0.20 -5.24
N ARG A 136 -16.58 1.29 -5.84
CA ARG A 136 -16.36 1.57 -7.27
C ARG A 136 -15.85 2.98 -7.43
N VAL A 137 -14.67 3.11 -8.02
CA VAL A 137 -14.04 4.39 -8.31
C VAL A 137 -13.91 4.55 -9.81
N VAL A 138 -14.37 5.68 -10.34
CA VAL A 138 -14.24 6.03 -11.75
C VAL A 138 -13.32 7.24 -11.88
N LYS A 139 -12.31 7.14 -12.74
CA LYS A 139 -11.38 8.22 -13.07
C LYS A 139 -11.41 8.47 -14.57
N THR A 140 -11.66 9.72 -14.98
CA THR A 140 -11.59 10.10 -16.38
C THR A 140 -10.19 10.60 -16.70
N MET A 141 -9.60 10.09 -17.79
CA MET A 141 -8.25 10.40 -18.21
C MET A 141 -8.20 10.63 -19.72
N MET A 142 -7.31 11.51 -20.17
CA MET A 142 -6.86 11.60 -21.56
C MET A 142 -5.66 10.69 -21.76
N PHE A 143 -5.78 9.75 -22.70
CA PHE A 143 -4.69 8.89 -23.13
C PHE A 143 -4.19 9.34 -24.51
N GLY A 144 -2.94 9.79 -24.58
CA GLY A 144 -2.25 10.15 -25.82
C GLY A 144 -1.02 9.27 -26.06
N GLU A 145 -0.34 9.52 -27.18
CA GLU A 145 0.84 8.77 -27.62
C GLU A 145 2.01 8.87 -26.64
N VAL A 146 2.24 10.05 -26.09
CA VAL A 146 3.38 10.33 -25.18
C VAL A 146 2.93 10.63 -23.76
N GLN A 147 1.72 11.18 -23.59
CA GLN A 147 1.25 11.69 -22.30
C GLN A 147 -0.13 11.16 -21.95
N VAL A 148 -0.33 10.87 -20.67
CA VAL A 148 -1.63 10.58 -20.07
C VAL A 148 -1.90 11.62 -18.99
N SER A 149 -3.11 12.16 -18.93
CA SER A 149 -3.47 13.19 -17.95
C SER A 149 -4.88 13.01 -17.40
N PRO A 150 -5.14 13.34 -16.12
CA PRO A 150 -6.48 13.28 -15.56
C PRO A 150 -7.37 14.40 -16.14
N LEU A 151 -8.62 14.05 -16.47
CA LEU A 151 -9.66 14.99 -16.87
C LEU A 151 -10.62 15.20 -15.70
N GLY A 152 -10.63 16.41 -15.13
CA GLY A 152 -11.70 16.85 -14.24
C GLY A 152 -11.60 16.34 -12.79
N GLY A 153 -10.85 17.07 -11.98
CA GLY A 153 -10.92 17.01 -10.52
C GLY A 153 -11.17 18.39 -9.91
N HIS A 154 -12.34 19.00 -10.14
CA HIS A 154 -12.81 20.09 -9.29
C HIS A 154 -13.48 19.47 -8.05
N VAL A 155 -12.69 19.28 -6.99
CA VAL A 155 -13.20 19.27 -5.62
C VAL A 155 -12.64 20.52 -4.97
N GLN A 156 -13.53 21.43 -4.57
CA GLN A 156 -13.18 22.66 -3.86
C GLN A 156 -12.32 22.34 -2.63
N GLY A 157 -11.18 23.01 -2.50
CA GLY A 157 -10.59 23.29 -1.19
C GLY A 157 -9.65 22.27 -0.56
N HIS A 158 -9.22 21.21 -1.25
CA HIS A 158 -8.11 20.40 -0.75
C HIS A 158 -6.83 20.77 -1.48
N LYS A 159 -5.85 21.34 -0.76
CA LYS A 159 -4.46 21.42 -1.21
C LYS A 159 -4.07 20.01 -1.65
N HIS A 160 -4.02 19.76 -2.95
CA HIS A 160 -3.36 18.59 -3.48
C HIS A 160 -1.90 18.73 -3.04
N LYS A 161 -1.52 18.08 -1.93
CA LYS A 161 -0.13 17.67 -1.78
C LYS A 161 0.14 16.89 -3.05
N LYS A 162 0.99 17.45 -3.90
CA LYS A 162 1.55 16.81 -5.09
C LYS A 162 1.95 15.40 -4.63
N HIS A 163 1.12 14.39 -4.90
CA HIS A 163 1.47 13.02 -4.55
C HIS A 163 2.78 12.78 -5.28
N SER A 164 3.82 12.52 -4.49
CA SER A 164 5.18 12.41 -5.01
C SER A 164 5.19 11.24 -5.97
N MET A 165 5.26 11.54 -7.26
CA MET A 165 5.60 10.56 -8.29
C MET A 165 6.94 9.94 -7.86
N GLY A 166 6.87 8.71 -7.36
CA GLY A 166 8.00 8.00 -6.74
C GLY A 166 8.62 7.00 -7.71
N VAL A 167 9.55 6.20 -7.19
CA VAL A 167 10.06 5.02 -7.92
C VAL A 167 9.18 3.83 -7.59
N MET A 168 8.66 3.16 -8.59
CA MET A 168 7.97 1.89 -8.43
C MET A 168 8.91 0.75 -8.75
N VAL A 169 8.93 -0.26 -7.89
CA VAL A 169 9.56 -1.56 -8.14
C VAL A 169 8.52 -2.51 -8.73
N HIS A 170 8.81 -3.19 -9.84
CA HIS A 170 7.97 -4.24 -10.43
C HIS A 170 8.80 -5.36 -11.07
N ASP A 171 8.11 -6.42 -11.55
CA ASP A 171 8.71 -7.63 -12.14
C ASP A 171 9.82 -8.29 -11.31
N ALA A 172 9.74 -8.10 -9.99
CA ALA A 172 10.75 -8.59 -9.09
C ALA A 172 10.71 -10.12 -8.98
N TYR A 173 11.89 -10.75 -8.95
CA TYR A 173 12.06 -12.14 -8.57
C TYR A 173 13.42 -12.38 -7.93
N VAL A 174 13.48 -13.36 -7.02
CA VAL A 174 14.74 -13.84 -6.44
C VAL A 174 15.12 -15.16 -7.10
N ARG A 175 16.40 -15.35 -7.37
CA ARG A 175 16.91 -16.60 -7.91
C ARG A 175 16.91 -17.69 -6.85
N ALA A 176 16.36 -18.86 -7.17
CA ALA A 176 16.45 -20.06 -6.35
C ALA A 176 17.90 -20.53 -6.19
N THR A 177 18.21 -21.11 -5.03
CA THR A 177 19.58 -21.53 -4.68
C THR A 177 19.70 -23.04 -4.52
N PRO A 178 20.79 -23.66 -5.00
CA PRO A 178 21.15 -25.02 -4.61
C PRO A 178 21.34 -25.13 -3.08
N PRO A 179 21.22 -26.34 -2.50
CA PRO A 179 21.54 -26.57 -1.10
C PRO A 179 22.96 -26.12 -0.76
N GLY A 180 23.13 -25.39 0.35
CA GLY A 180 24.43 -24.92 0.83
C GLY A 180 25.00 -23.69 0.12
N GLN A 181 24.31 -23.12 -0.87
CA GLN A 181 24.75 -21.87 -1.51
C GLN A 181 24.52 -20.69 -0.55
N PRO A 182 25.56 -19.93 -0.14
CA PRO A 182 25.43 -18.87 0.86
C PRO A 182 24.81 -17.58 0.33
N ASN A 183 24.61 -17.48 -0.99
CA ASN A 183 24.34 -16.23 -1.68
C ASN A 183 23.29 -16.41 -2.79
N ALA A 184 22.47 -15.40 -3.03
CA ALA A 184 21.49 -15.32 -4.12
C ALA A 184 21.51 -13.94 -4.79
N ALA A 185 20.78 -13.80 -5.90
CA ALA A 185 20.55 -12.51 -6.55
C ALA A 185 19.06 -12.28 -6.75
N ALA A 186 18.63 -11.02 -6.59
CA ALA A 186 17.31 -10.55 -6.95
C ALA A 186 17.39 -9.61 -8.17
N TYR A 187 16.37 -9.74 -9.01
CA TYR A 187 16.21 -9.03 -10.28
C TYR A 187 14.84 -8.38 -10.29
N LEU A 188 14.71 -7.22 -10.92
CA LEU A 188 13.53 -6.36 -10.86
C LEU A 188 13.64 -5.22 -11.87
N VAL A 189 12.57 -4.46 -12.04
CA VAL A 189 12.57 -3.20 -12.78
C VAL A 189 12.23 -2.07 -11.83
N LEU A 190 13.02 -0.98 -11.91
CA LEU A 190 12.76 0.28 -11.22
C LEU A 190 12.20 1.28 -12.22
N ARG A 191 10.95 1.71 -12.05
CA ARG A 191 10.31 2.77 -12.85
C ARG A 191 10.26 4.05 -12.04
N ASN A 192 10.90 5.11 -12.51
CA ASN A 192 10.83 6.41 -11.88
C ASN A 192 9.75 7.27 -12.56
N ASN A 193 8.63 7.49 -11.86
CA ASN A 193 7.57 8.37 -12.37
C ASN A 193 7.85 9.85 -12.08
N ALA A 194 8.88 10.19 -11.29
CA ALA A 194 9.24 11.57 -10.99
C ALA A 194 9.83 12.33 -12.17
N LYS A 195 9.78 13.66 -12.09
CA LYS A 195 10.45 14.58 -13.02
C LYS A 195 11.93 14.85 -12.68
N ARG A 196 12.50 14.08 -11.76
CA ARG A 196 13.90 14.17 -11.33
C ARG A 196 14.45 12.77 -11.17
N ASP A 197 15.76 12.63 -11.33
CA ASP A 197 16.44 11.38 -11.07
C ASP A 197 16.30 11.00 -9.58
N ILE A 198 16.20 9.70 -9.34
CA ILE A 198 16.10 9.09 -8.01
C ILE A 198 17.07 7.92 -7.95
N ARG A 199 17.65 7.67 -6.79
CA ARG A 199 18.63 6.60 -6.59
C ARG A 199 18.13 5.57 -5.60
N LEU A 200 18.28 4.29 -5.94
CA LEU A 200 18.17 3.19 -4.97
C LEU A 200 19.49 3.12 -4.19
N VAL A 201 19.46 3.44 -2.90
CA VAL A 201 20.66 3.57 -2.06
C VAL A 201 20.91 2.34 -1.18
N SER A 202 19.86 1.61 -0.79
CA SER A 202 20.02 0.36 -0.03
C SER A 202 18.82 -0.55 -0.17
N VAL A 203 19.05 -1.84 0.09
CA VAL A 203 18.00 -2.86 0.16
C VAL A 203 18.14 -3.61 1.49
N LYS A 204 17.02 -4.01 2.09
CA LYS A 204 16.98 -4.97 3.20
C LYS A 204 16.24 -6.22 2.78
N SER A 205 16.59 -7.34 3.39
CA SER A 205 16.00 -8.66 3.14
C SER A 205 15.77 -9.38 4.47
N ASP A 206 14.72 -10.22 4.53
CA ASP A 206 14.44 -11.08 5.67
C ASP A 206 15.18 -12.43 5.61
N VAL A 207 15.80 -12.77 4.47
CA VAL A 207 16.46 -14.06 4.25
C VAL A 207 17.98 -13.99 4.12
N ALA A 208 18.55 -12.79 4.19
CA ALA A 208 19.98 -12.55 3.98
C ALA A 208 20.52 -11.57 5.03
N GLU A 209 21.75 -11.80 5.49
CA GLU A 209 22.46 -10.88 6.40
C GLU A 209 22.68 -9.51 5.75
N VAL A 210 23.02 -9.49 4.45
CA VAL A 210 23.27 -8.26 3.70
C VAL A 210 22.59 -8.32 2.33
N ALA A 211 21.93 -7.23 1.94
CA ALA A 211 21.39 -7.03 0.59
C ALA A 211 21.98 -5.76 -0.03
N GLU A 212 22.69 -5.89 -1.16
CA GLU A 212 23.46 -4.78 -1.74
C GLU A 212 23.20 -4.61 -3.24
N PRO A 213 23.21 -3.37 -3.77
CA PRO A 213 23.22 -3.13 -5.21
C PRO A 213 24.57 -3.51 -5.83
N HIS A 214 24.56 -4.35 -6.87
CA HIS A 214 25.76 -4.85 -7.56
C HIS A 214 25.61 -4.67 -9.08
N SER A 215 26.75 -4.54 -9.75
CA SER A 215 26.89 -4.53 -11.21
C SER A 215 27.87 -5.61 -11.68
N HIS A 216 27.89 -5.87 -12.98
CA HIS A 216 28.97 -6.64 -13.59
C HIS A 216 29.97 -5.69 -14.24
N ALA A 217 31.26 -5.88 -13.94
CA ALA A 217 32.35 -5.15 -14.57
C ALA A 217 33.32 -6.14 -15.23
N MET A 218 33.83 -5.78 -16.39
CA MET A 218 34.87 -6.53 -17.08
C MET A 218 36.21 -6.14 -16.47
N ASP A 219 36.83 -7.08 -15.76
CA ASP A 219 38.13 -6.88 -15.11
C ASP A 219 39.08 -7.96 -15.60
N ALA A 220 40.15 -7.55 -16.29
CA ALA A 220 41.16 -8.43 -16.88
C ALA A 220 40.58 -9.58 -17.75
N GLY A 221 39.54 -9.28 -18.54
CA GLY A 221 38.90 -10.27 -19.43
C GLY A 221 37.92 -11.23 -18.73
N MET A 222 37.69 -11.07 -17.42
CA MET A 222 36.69 -11.82 -16.67
C MET A 222 35.56 -10.91 -16.19
N MET A 223 34.31 -11.38 -16.33
CA MET A 223 33.15 -10.70 -15.75
C MET A 223 33.14 -10.93 -14.24
N LYS A 224 33.29 -9.85 -13.46
CA LYS A 224 33.21 -9.89 -12.00
C LYS A 224 32.01 -9.09 -11.50
N MET A 225 31.34 -9.63 -10.49
CA MET A 225 30.30 -8.90 -9.75
C MET A 225 30.99 -7.90 -8.82
N ARG A 226 30.51 -6.66 -8.80
CA ARG A 226 31.04 -5.59 -7.96
C ARG A 226 29.90 -4.81 -7.34
N ARG A 227 30.01 -4.54 -6.03
CA ARG A 227 29.10 -3.62 -5.34
C ARG A 227 29.16 -2.22 -5.96
N VAL A 228 27.99 -1.61 -6.13
CA VAL A 228 27.84 -0.19 -6.47
C VAL A 228 27.22 0.56 -5.28
N GLU A 229 27.51 1.85 -5.15
CA GLU A 229 27.00 2.66 -4.03
C GLU A 229 25.49 2.87 -4.12
N HIS A 230 24.98 3.04 -5.35
CA HIS A 230 23.57 3.20 -5.63
C HIS A 230 23.26 2.73 -7.06
N ILE A 231 21.96 2.59 -7.35
CA ILE A 231 21.46 2.41 -8.72
C ILE A 231 20.64 3.65 -9.09
N ASP A 232 21.06 4.35 -10.14
CA ASP A 232 20.32 5.49 -10.69
C ASP A 232 19.05 5.02 -11.40
N VAL A 233 17.97 5.77 -11.23
CA VAL A 233 16.69 5.60 -11.93
C VAL A 233 16.33 6.95 -12.57
N PRO A 234 16.54 7.11 -13.89
CA PRO A 234 16.34 8.40 -14.57
C PRO A 234 14.91 8.92 -14.48
N ALA A 235 14.72 10.24 -14.44
CA ALA A 235 13.40 10.88 -14.44
C ALA A 235 12.50 10.36 -15.58
N GLY A 236 11.30 9.89 -15.25
CA GLY A 236 10.35 9.33 -16.23
C GLY A 236 10.81 8.04 -16.91
N GLY A 237 11.93 7.47 -16.47
CA GLY A 237 12.60 6.32 -17.10
C GLY A 237 12.61 5.08 -16.23
N GLU A 238 13.33 4.07 -16.72
CA GLU A 238 13.47 2.77 -16.07
C GLU A 238 14.93 2.34 -15.95
N THR A 239 15.20 1.60 -14.88
CA THR A 239 16.46 0.86 -14.71
C THR A 239 16.14 -0.61 -14.48
N VAL A 240 16.61 -1.46 -15.40
CA VAL A 240 16.38 -2.90 -15.39
C VAL A 240 17.52 -3.61 -14.67
N LEU A 241 17.20 -4.36 -13.63
CA LEU A 241 18.12 -5.25 -12.93
C LEU A 241 17.90 -6.68 -13.43
N GLN A 242 18.89 -7.22 -14.13
CA GLN A 242 18.80 -8.50 -14.83
C GLN A 242 20.09 -9.33 -14.73
N PRO A 243 20.04 -10.65 -14.99
CA PRO A 243 21.23 -11.50 -15.04
C PRO A 243 22.31 -10.92 -15.97
N GLY A 244 23.56 -10.91 -15.51
CA GLY A 244 24.69 -10.34 -16.25
C GLY A 244 24.79 -8.80 -16.23
N GLY A 245 23.83 -8.09 -15.62
CA GLY A 245 23.82 -6.63 -15.46
C GLY A 245 23.73 -6.19 -14.01
N LEU A 246 22.96 -5.13 -13.75
CA LEU A 246 22.64 -4.70 -12.39
C LEU A 246 21.77 -5.74 -11.68
N HIS A 247 21.98 -5.92 -10.39
CA HIS A 247 21.18 -6.82 -9.56
C HIS A 247 21.30 -6.47 -8.08
N ILE A 248 20.40 -7.00 -7.26
CA ILE A 248 20.54 -6.94 -5.80
C ILE A 248 21.18 -8.25 -5.34
N MET A 249 22.38 -8.17 -4.79
CA MET A 249 23.10 -9.30 -4.24
C MET A 249 22.62 -9.57 -2.81
N LEU A 250 22.17 -10.79 -2.56
CA LEU A 250 21.76 -11.28 -1.24
C LEU A 250 22.88 -12.17 -0.69
N MET A 251 23.53 -11.73 0.38
CA MET A 251 24.69 -12.40 0.96
C MET A 251 24.40 -12.89 2.38
N GLY A 252 24.97 -14.05 2.73
CA GLY A 252 24.75 -14.66 4.04
C GLY A 252 23.31 -15.15 4.19
N LEU A 253 22.88 -16.01 3.27
CA LEU A 253 21.55 -16.62 3.33
C LEU A 253 21.41 -17.49 4.58
N VAL A 254 20.39 -17.18 5.39
CA VAL A 254 20.09 -17.93 6.62
C VAL A 254 19.32 -19.23 6.34
N LYS A 255 18.81 -19.38 5.12
CA LYS A 255 18.11 -20.58 4.63
C LYS A 255 18.26 -20.73 3.11
N GLN A 256 18.08 -21.95 2.62
CA GLN A 256 17.95 -22.20 1.19
C GLN A 256 16.69 -21.52 0.64
N LEU A 257 16.78 -20.90 -0.54
CA LEU A 257 15.64 -20.32 -1.26
C LEU A 257 15.11 -21.32 -2.31
N LYS A 258 13.87 -21.76 -2.15
CA LYS A 258 13.24 -22.75 -3.04
C LYS A 258 12.20 -22.10 -3.97
N PRO A 259 12.03 -22.62 -5.20
CA PRO A 259 10.98 -22.13 -6.10
C PRO A 259 9.59 -22.17 -5.45
N GLY A 260 8.79 -21.13 -5.68
CA GLY A 260 7.44 -20.99 -5.09
C GLY A 260 7.42 -20.36 -3.70
N GLU A 261 8.58 -20.15 -3.07
CA GLU A 261 8.69 -19.33 -1.85
C GLU A 261 8.68 -17.83 -2.19
N TYR A 262 8.55 -17.01 -1.16
CA TYR A 262 8.60 -15.55 -1.26
C TYR A 262 9.60 -14.97 -0.27
N VAL A 263 10.30 -13.92 -0.69
CA VAL A 263 11.29 -13.16 0.08
C VAL A 263 10.77 -11.74 0.29
N SER A 264 10.90 -11.20 1.49
CA SER A 264 10.52 -9.81 1.76
C SER A 264 11.71 -8.88 1.50
N LEU A 265 11.58 -7.98 0.52
CA LEU A 265 12.59 -6.95 0.24
C LEU A 265 12.05 -5.56 0.56
N GLU A 266 12.89 -4.73 1.19
CA GLU A 266 12.62 -3.32 1.47
C GLU A 266 13.67 -2.44 0.76
N PHE A 267 13.23 -1.65 -0.20
CA PHE A 267 14.03 -0.75 -1.04
C PHE A 267 14.02 0.66 -0.46
N HIS A 268 15.18 1.28 -0.31
CA HIS A 268 15.31 2.64 0.22
C HIS A 268 15.89 3.54 -0.86
N PHE A 269 15.20 4.64 -1.13
CA PHE A 269 15.56 5.59 -2.15
C PHE A 269 16.07 6.91 -1.53
N ASP A 270 16.91 7.63 -2.27
CA ASP A 270 17.52 8.91 -1.84
C ASP A 270 16.50 10.03 -1.56
N ASN A 271 15.31 9.92 -2.15
CA ASN A 271 14.19 10.83 -1.91
C ASN A 271 13.44 10.57 -0.58
N GLY A 272 13.91 9.61 0.23
CA GLY A 272 13.28 9.18 1.47
C GLY A 272 12.13 8.19 1.29
N GLN A 273 11.79 7.83 0.05
CA GLN A 273 10.83 6.77 -0.24
C GLN A 273 11.42 5.43 0.21
N LYS A 274 10.57 4.62 0.83
CA LYS A 274 10.86 3.22 1.13
C LYS A 274 9.77 2.39 0.50
N GLN A 275 10.09 1.29 -0.17
CA GLN A 275 9.11 0.37 -0.74
C GLN A 275 9.38 -1.05 -0.25
N SER A 276 8.38 -1.72 0.33
CA SER A 276 8.48 -3.12 0.77
C SER A 276 7.62 -4.01 -0.10
N MET A 277 8.13 -5.17 -0.52
CA MET A 277 7.36 -6.14 -1.30
C MET A 277 7.77 -7.58 -1.04
N ARG A 278 6.84 -8.51 -1.29
CA ARG A 278 7.10 -9.94 -1.31
C ARG A 278 7.45 -10.38 -2.72
N VAL A 279 8.67 -10.87 -2.88
CA VAL A 279 9.27 -11.20 -4.16
C VAL A 279 9.30 -12.72 -4.34
N PRO A 280 8.74 -13.28 -5.43
CA PRO A 280 8.72 -14.71 -5.66
C PRO A 280 10.12 -15.25 -5.96
N VAL A 281 10.41 -16.46 -5.47
CA VAL A 281 11.63 -17.21 -5.80
C VAL A 281 11.39 -18.03 -7.08
N LYS A 282 12.24 -17.84 -8.10
CA LYS A 282 12.14 -18.48 -9.41
C LYS A 282 13.41 -19.27 -9.76
N MET A 283 13.24 -20.35 -10.51
CA MET A 283 14.34 -20.99 -11.24
C MET A 283 14.69 -20.13 -12.46
N ILE A 284 15.97 -19.87 -12.68
CA ILE A 284 16.44 -19.26 -13.94
C ILE A 284 16.96 -20.41 -14.81
N ALA A 285 16.46 -20.50 -16.04
CA ALA A 285 16.92 -21.49 -17.02
C ALA A 285 18.43 -21.31 -17.26
N GLY A 286 19.21 -22.36 -16.97
CA GLY A 286 20.67 -22.35 -17.12
C GLY A 286 21.43 -23.23 -16.12
N MET A 287 20.83 -23.61 -14.99
CA MET A 287 21.40 -24.62 -14.09
C MET A 287 20.64 -25.93 -14.24
N SER A 288 21.10 -26.77 -15.17
CA SER A 288 20.79 -28.20 -15.12
C SER A 288 21.40 -28.75 -13.83
N MET A 289 20.55 -29.21 -12.91
CA MET A 289 20.98 -30.03 -11.78
C MET A 289 21.33 -31.42 -12.34
N THR A 290 22.52 -31.58 -12.92
CA THR A 290 23.07 -32.92 -13.15
C THR A 290 23.54 -33.47 -11.82
N SER A 291 22.60 -34.09 -11.12
CA SER A 291 22.86 -34.97 -9.99
C SER A 291 23.78 -36.12 -10.40
N GLY A 292 24.88 -36.29 -9.66
CA GLY A 292 25.41 -37.62 -9.32
C GLY A 292 26.48 -38.19 -10.24
N HIS A 293 27.71 -38.21 -9.72
CA HIS A 293 28.76 -39.16 -10.09
C HIS A 293 28.25 -40.61 -10.16
N ASP A 294 28.42 -41.28 -11.30
CA ASP A 294 28.60 -42.75 -11.33
C ASP A 294 30.06 -43.04 -11.72
N LYS A 295 30.86 -43.44 -10.72
CA LYS A 295 32.17 -44.04 -10.94
C LYS A 295 31.94 -45.48 -11.41
N LYS A 296 31.90 -45.74 -12.71
CA LYS A 296 32.08 -47.10 -13.23
C LYS A 296 33.52 -47.35 -13.62
N LYS A 297 34.09 -48.33 -12.92
CA LYS A 297 35.45 -48.85 -13.01
C LYS A 297 35.76 -49.43 -14.39
N HIS A 298 37.05 -49.37 -14.73
CA HIS A 298 37.76 -50.14 -15.75
C HIS A 298 37.26 -51.58 -15.95
N LYS A 299 37.18 -51.99 -17.22
CA LYS A 299 37.81 -53.24 -17.66
C LYS A 299 38.14 -53.17 -19.16
N GLN A 300 39.43 -53.21 -19.47
CA GLN A 300 39.97 -53.61 -20.78
C GLN A 300 39.90 -55.14 -20.85
N ASP A 301 39.37 -55.66 -21.94
CA ASP A 301 39.72 -56.96 -22.51
C ASP A 301 39.96 -56.73 -24.01
#